data_AF-A0A7K2MK92-F1
#
_entry.id   AF-A0A7K2MK92-F1
#
_cell.length_a   1.000
_cell.length_b   1.000
_cell.length_c   1.000
_cell.angle_alpha   90.00
_cell.angle_beta   90.00
_cell.angle_gamma   90.00
#
_symmetry.space_group_name_H-M   'P 1'
#
loop_
_entity.id
_entity.type
_entity.pdbx_description
1 polymer ?
#
loop_
_entity_poly.entity_id
_entity_poly.type
_entity_poly.pdbx_seq_one_letter_code
_entity_poly.pdbx_strand_id
1 'polypeptide(L)'
;SWNFNYKAAGDALGIDLLNNPDLVQNDSAVAWKTGLWYWNTQSGPGTMTPHDAMVNGAGFGETIRAINGSLECDGGNPGQVQSRIDNYERFTQLLGVEPGGNLSC
;
A
#
# COMPACT_ATOMS: atom_id res chain seq x y z
N SER A 1 9.76 6.60 2.05
CA SER A 1 10.64 5.61 1.39
C SER A 1 12.04 5.71 1.95
N TRP A 2 12.76 4.58 2.11
CA TRP A 2 14.06 4.55 2.79
C TRP A 2 14.92 3.36 2.36
N ASN A 3 16.24 3.47 2.53
CA ASN A 3 17.22 2.43 2.25
C ASN A 3 16.90 1.07 2.89
N PHE A 4 16.38 1.05 4.12
CA PHE A 4 15.99 -0.20 4.79
C PHE A 4 14.85 -0.93 4.07
N ASN A 5 13.93 -0.22 3.39
CA ASN A 5 12.87 -0.84 2.59
C ASN A 5 13.44 -1.47 1.31
N TYR A 6 14.42 -0.82 0.66
CA TYR A 6 15.10 -1.42 -0.49
C TYR A 6 15.80 -2.73 -0.09
N LYS A 7 16.47 -2.76 1.07
CA LYS A 7 17.07 -4.00 1.58
C LYS A 7 16.01 -5.09 1.85
N ALA A 8 14.95 -4.77 2.58
CA ALA A 8 13.92 -5.74 2.95
C ALA A 8 13.15 -6.27 1.74
N ALA A 9 12.79 -5.41 0.79
CA ALA A 9 12.17 -5.80 -0.47
C ALA A 9 13.12 -6.65 -1.31
N GLY A 10 14.39 -6.26 -1.39
CA GLY A 10 15.40 -6.99 -2.13
C GLY A 10 15.62 -8.41 -1.62
N ASP A 11 15.72 -8.57 -0.30
CA ASP A 11 15.83 -9.88 0.35
C ASP A 11 14.62 -10.78 0.05
N ALA A 12 13.40 -10.24 0.15
CA ALA A 12 12.18 -11.00 -0.09
C ALA A 12 12.00 -11.40 -1.57
N LEU A 13 12.51 -10.59 -2.50
CA LEU A 13 12.35 -10.79 -3.94
C LEU A 13 13.54 -11.52 -4.59
N GLY A 14 14.65 -11.70 -3.87
CA GLY A 14 15.89 -12.26 -4.42
C GLY A 14 16.59 -11.30 -5.39
N ILE A 15 16.50 -9.98 -5.15
CA ILE A 15 17.03 -8.92 -6.03
C ILE A 15 17.82 -7.94 -5.16
N ASP A 16 19.07 -7.62 -5.49
CA ASP A 16 19.87 -6.66 -4.70
C ASP A 16 19.45 -5.20 -4.95
N LEU A 17 18.31 -4.83 -4.37
CA LEU A 17 17.75 -3.49 -4.47
C LEU A 17 18.45 -2.46 -3.55
N LEU A 18 19.21 -2.90 -2.54
CA LEU A 18 19.96 -1.97 -1.70
C LEU A 18 21.09 -1.31 -2.48
N ASN A 19 21.82 -2.09 -3.29
CA ASN A 19 22.92 -1.57 -4.10
C ASN A 19 22.49 -1.17 -5.52
N ASN A 20 21.32 -1.63 -5.99
CA ASN A 20 20.79 -1.31 -7.31
C ASN A 20 19.35 -0.75 -7.22
N PRO A 21 19.11 0.34 -6.48
CA PRO A 21 17.76 0.88 -6.27
C PRO A 21 17.09 1.34 -7.57
N ASP A 22 17.88 1.76 -8.56
CA ASP A 22 17.40 2.24 -9.85
C ASP A 22 16.66 1.17 -10.67
N LEU A 23 16.83 -0.11 -10.33
CA LEU A 23 16.02 -1.18 -10.92
C LEU A 23 14.51 -0.94 -10.70
N VAL A 24 14.12 -0.32 -9.59
CA VAL A 24 12.71 -0.04 -9.28
C VAL A 24 12.11 0.98 -10.26
N GLN A 25 12.90 1.91 -10.80
CA GLN A 25 12.43 2.88 -11.80
C GLN A 25 12.69 2.46 -13.26
N ASN A 26 13.64 1.56 -13.50
CA ASN A 26 14.09 1.18 -14.84
C ASN A 26 13.58 -0.19 -15.31
N ASP A 27 13.12 -1.07 -14.40
CA ASP A 27 12.56 -2.38 -14.73
C ASP A 27 11.11 -2.48 -14.22
N SER A 28 10.17 -2.65 -15.16
CA SER A 28 8.74 -2.69 -14.85
C SER A 28 8.35 -3.88 -13.97
N ALA A 29 8.95 -5.06 -14.18
CA ALA A 29 8.63 -6.23 -13.38
C ALA A 29 9.15 -6.07 -11.94
N VAL A 30 10.32 -5.46 -11.76
CA VAL A 30 10.86 -5.10 -10.44
C VAL A 30 9.96 -4.07 -9.76
N ALA A 31 9.54 -3.02 -10.47
CA ALA A 31 8.62 -2.00 -9.94
C ALA A 31 7.31 -2.60 -9.40
N TRP A 32 6.69 -3.50 -10.18
CA TRP A 32 5.47 -4.17 -9.74
C TRP A 32 5.70 -5.12 -8.57
N LYS A 33 6.81 -5.87 -8.58
CA LYS A 33 7.14 -6.78 -7.48
C LYS A 33 7.35 -6.04 -6.16
N THR A 34 7.95 -4.85 -6.16
CA THR A 34 8.12 -4.06 -4.92
C THR A 34 6.79 -3.51 -4.41
N GLY A 35 5.89 -3.09 -5.29
CA GLY A 35 4.51 -2.71 -4.93
C GLY A 35 3.75 -3.87 -4.29
N LEU A 36 3.80 -5.06 -4.91
CA LEU A 36 3.18 -6.27 -4.37
C LEU A 36 3.84 -6.74 -3.07
N TRP A 37 5.16 -6.67 -2.96
CA TRP A 37 5.88 -6.98 -1.71
C TRP A 37 5.35 -6.12 -0.56
N TYR A 38 5.21 -4.81 -0.78
CA TYR A 38 4.69 -3.92 0.27
C TYR A 38 3.27 -4.33 0.66
N TRP A 39 2.39 -4.46 -0.33
CA TRP A 39 0.97 -4.79 -0.13
C TRP A 39 0.73 -6.07 0.65
N ASN A 40 1.55 -7.10 0.43
CA ASN A 40 1.32 -8.44 0.98
C ASN A 40 2.17 -8.76 2.22
N THR A 41 3.11 -7.89 2.62
CA THR A 41 4.04 -8.23 3.72
C THR A 41 4.27 -7.11 4.73
N GLN A 42 3.94 -5.87 4.41
CA GLN A 42 4.26 -4.71 5.24
C GLN A 42 3.00 -4.15 5.90
N SER A 43 3.06 -3.91 7.21
CA SER A 43 2.01 -3.19 7.95
C SER A 43 2.23 -1.68 7.99
N GLY A 44 3.42 -1.20 7.63
CA GLY A 44 3.79 0.21 7.72
C GLY A 44 3.47 0.81 9.10
N PRO A 45 2.79 1.98 9.18
CA PRO A 45 2.34 2.54 10.45
C PRO A 45 0.98 1.98 10.93
N GLY A 46 0.38 1.03 10.20
CA GLY A 46 -0.82 0.30 10.61
C GLY A 46 -0.51 -0.96 11.43
N THR A 47 -1.52 -1.82 11.60
CA THR A 47 -1.43 -3.04 12.43
C THR A 47 -1.54 -4.34 11.64
N MET A 48 -1.85 -4.27 10.34
CA MET A 48 -1.99 -5.41 9.44
C MET A 48 -1.50 -5.07 8.04
N THR A 49 -1.28 -6.08 7.20
CA THR A 49 -0.95 -5.85 5.80
C THR A 49 -2.17 -5.31 5.05
N PRO A 50 -1.99 -4.48 4.00
CA PRO A 50 -3.08 -4.11 3.11
C PRO A 50 -3.80 -5.33 2.51
N HIS A 51 -3.09 -6.41 2.21
CA HIS A 51 -3.69 -7.68 1.78
C HIS A 51 -4.69 -8.20 2.82
N ASP A 52 -4.24 -8.38 4.07
CA ASP A 52 -5.08 -8.89 5.16
C ASP A 52 -6.26 -7.99 5.46
N ALA A 53 -6.09 -6.67 5.35
CA ALA A 53 -7.16 -5.71 5.53
C ALA A 53 -8.31 -5.94 4.54
N MET A 54 -7.99 -6.24 3.29
CA MET A 54 -8.98 -6.48 2.25
C MET A 54 -9.59 -7.88 2.34
N VAL A 55 -8.78 -8.94 2.47
CA VAL A 55 -9.30 -10.32 2.44
C VAL A 55 -10.06 -10.72 3.71
N ASN A 56 -9.76 -10.09 4.84
CA ASN A 56 -10.48 -10.32 6.10
C ASN A 56 -11.61 -9.31 6.35
N GLY A 57 -11.85 -8.37 5.43
CA GLY A 57 -12.93 -7.39 5.54
C GLY A 57 -12.73 -6.33 6.63
N ALA A 58 -11.48 -6.03 7.01
CA ALA A 58 -11.20 -4.94 7.94
C ALA A 58 -11.54 -3.56 7.33
N GLY A 59 -11.33 -3.41 6.01
CA GLY A 59 -11.74 -2.26 5.22
C GLY A 59 -10.60 -1.54 4.52
N PHE A 60 -10.94 -0.72 3.52
CA PHE A 60 -9.95 0.04 2.73
C PHE A 60 -9.17 1.05 3.58
N GLY A 61 -9.76 1.56 4.66
CA GLY A 61 -9.10 2.50 5.59
C GLY A 61 -7.83 1.93 6.22
N GLU A 62 -7.79 0.63 6.53
CA GLU A 62 -6.58 -0.01 7.06
C GLU A 62 -5.45 -0.09 6.01
N THR A 63 -5.79 -0.12 4.72
CA THR A 63 -4.78 -0.03 3.65
C THR A 63 -4.17 1.37 3.59
N ILE A 64 -5.00 2.43 3.76
CA ILE A 64 -4.52 3.82 3.85
C ILE A 64 -3.60 3.96 5.06
N ARG A 65 -4.04 3.41 6.21
CA ARG A 65 -3.28 3.41 7.45
C ARG A 65 -1.93 2.71 7.29
N ALA A 66 -1.89 1.54 6.67
CA ALA A 66 -0.65 0.80 6.43
C ALA A 66 0.29 1.49 5.44
N ILE A 67 -0.20 2.32 4.51
CA ILE A 67 0.65 2.97 3.49
C ILE A 67 1.23 4.30 3.98
N ASN A 68 0.41 5.16 4.60
CA ASN A 68 0.85 6.49 5.06
C ASN A 68 0.05 7.02 6.26
N GLY A 69 -0.49 6.11 7.08
CA GLY A 69 -1.43 6.46 8.12
C GLY A 69 -0.94 7.43 9.18
N SER A 70 0.36 7.44 9.48
CA SER A 70 0.93 8.35 10.48
C SER A 70 0.83 9.83 10.11
N LEU A 71 0.59 10.15 8.82
CA LEU A 71 0.47 11.53 8.33
C LEU A 71 -0.95 11.87 7.87
N GLU A 72 -1.75 10.88 7.52
CA GLU A 72 -3.05 11.08 6.88
C GLU A 72 -4.24 10.73 7.78
N CYS A 73 -4.17 9.61 8.51
CA CYS A 73 -5.26 9.10 9.33
C CYS A 73 -5.44 9.93 10.62
N ASP A 74 -6.51 9.63 11.35
CA ASP A 74 -6.85 10.20 12.66
C ASP A 74 -6.96 11.74 12.61
N GLY A 75 -7.41 12.25 11.45
CA GLY A 75 -7.56 13.69 11.19
C GLY A 75 -6.28 14.40 10.73
N GLY A 76 -5.18 13.68 10.48
CA GLY A 76 -3.91 14.26 10.04
C GLY A 76 -4.01 14.96 8.68
N ASN A 77 -4.67 14.33 7.71
CA ASN A 77 -4.95 14.94 6.41
C ASN A 77 -6.26 14.39 5.78
N PRO A 78 -7.43 14.89 6.21
CA PRO A 78 -8.72 14.39 5.74
C PRO A 78 -8.91 14.49 4.22
N GLY A 79 -8.32 15.51 3.58
CA GLY A 79 -8.40 15.69 2.14
C GLY A 79 -7.68 14.59 1.36
N GLN A 80 -6.54 14.10 1.86
CA GLN A 80 -5.81 13.00 1.22
C GLN A 80 -6.49 11.65 1.46
N VAL A 81 -7.03 11.42 2.65
CA VAL A 81 -7.84 10.21 2.92
C VAL A 81 -9.03 10.15 1.96
N GLN A 82 -9.78 11.26 1.82
CA GLN A 82 -10.91 11.31 0.88
C GLN A 82 -10.47 11.06 -0.57
N SER A 83 -9.38 11.69 -1.02
CA SER A 83 -8.83 11.48 -2.37
C SER A 83 -8.47 10.00 -2.66
N ARG A 84 -8.01 9.25 -1.65
CA ARG A 84 -7.76 7.81 -1.77
C ARG A 84 -9.06 7.02 -1.88
N ILE A 85 -10.06 7.35 -1.05
CA ILE A 85 -11.39 6.73 -1.09
C ILE A 85 -12.04 6.95 -2.45
N ASP A 86 -12.04 8.18 -2.96
CA ASP A 86 -12.64 8.54 -4.26
C ASP A 86 -12.03 7.72 -5.41
N ASN A 87 -10.69 7.55 -5.39
CA ASN A 87 -10.01 6.72 -6.39
C ASN A 87 -10.34 5.23 -6.25
N TYR A 88 -10.43 4.73 -5.02
CA TYR A 88 -10.81 3.35 -4.75
C TYR A 88 -12.24 3.07 -5.23
N GLU A 89 -13.20 3.94 -4.90
CA GLU A 89 -14.58 3.84 -5.36
C GLU A 89 -14.68 3.88 -6.89
N ARG A 90 -13.87 4.73 -7.55
CA ARG A 90 -13.80 4.73 -9.01
C ARG A 90 -13.29 3.40 -9.58
N PHE A 91 -12.29 2.79 -8.95
CA PHE A 91 -11.76 1.49 -9.37
C PHE A 91 -12.75 0.35 -9.11
N THR A 92 -13.44 0.34 -7.98
CA THR A 92 -14.44 -0.71 -7.68
C THR A 92 -15.65 -0.59 -8.61
N GLN A 93 -16.09 0.64 -8.95
CA GLN A 93 -17.10 0.89 -9.97
C GLN A 93 -16.67 0.36 -11.34
N LEU A 94 -15.42 0.64 -11.77
CA LEU A 94 -14.88 0.13 -13.04
C LEU A 94 -14.85 -1.40 -13.09
N LEU A 95 -14.56 -2.04 -11.95
CA LEU A 95 -14.50 -3.50 -11.83
C LEU A 95 -15.86 -4.15 -11.55
N GLY A 96 -16.93 -3.37 -11.35
CA GLY A 96 -18.28 -3.87 -11.10
C GLY A 96 -18.48 -4.54 -9.74
N VAL A 97 -17.76 -4.09 -8.71
CA VAL A 97 -17.85 -4.62 -7.34
C VAL A 97 -18.17 -3.52 -6.33
N GLU A 98 -18.77 -3.87 -5.20
CA GLU A 98 -19.00 -2.93 -4.10
C GLU A 98 -17.68 -2.58 -3.39
N PRO A 99 -17.49 -1.33 -2.92
CA PRO A 99 -16.27 -0.92 -2.23
C PRO A 99 -16.11 -1.55 -0.83
N GLY A 100 -17.19 -2.08 -0.25
CA GLY A 100 -17.21 -2.55 1.13
C GLY A 100 -17.36 -1.40 2.14
N GLY A 101 -17.18 -1.72 3.43
CA GLY A 101 -17.25 -0.76 4.54
C GLY A 101 -15.87 -0.31 5.03
N ASN A 102 -15.87 0.52 6.09
CA ASN A 102 -14.65 1.00 6.78
C ASN A 102 -13.62 1.61 5.81
N LEU A 103 -14.07 2.53 4.96
CA LEU A 103 -13.25 3.11 3.90
C LEU A 103 -12.26 4.18 4.41
N SER A 104 -12.60 4.86 5.50
CA SER A 104 -11.76 5.90 6.09
C SER A 104 -10.85 5.35 7.19
N CYS A 105 -9.77 6.09 7.40
CA CYS A 105 -9.07 6.25 8.66
C CYS A 105 -8.99 7.76 8.96
#